data_AF-A0A1Q3MG26-F1
#
_entry.id   AF-A0A1Q3MG26-F1
#
_cell.length_a   1.000
_cell.length_b   1.000
_cell.length_c   1.000
_cell.angle_alpha   90.00
_cell.angle_beta   90.00
_cell.angle_gamma   90.00
#
_symmetry.space_group_name_H-M   'P 1'
#
loop_
_entity.id
_entity.type
_entity.pdbx_description
1 polymer ?
#
loop_
_entity_poly.entity_id
_entity_poly.type
_entity_poly.pdbx_seq_one_letter_code
_entity_poly.pdbx_strand_id
1 'polypeptide(L)'
;MIRVLLFSGLVLAAGFAPLTTDGKASGLSAKQLATLRKSKFKVVVPTYVPAGFKVDSVGFTDTKVPVEASFALTYKNAKTKAEFTVQMASDGLGDPIFTLDNGDAVDATSVLKAKSPILGAVDVEVYAKGREKMFQCTWMEHKNRSLPQFAMAYGRGVDGATGKKIIESLRWLK
;
A
#
# COMPACT_ATOMS: atom_id res chain seq x y z
N MET A 1 39.81 22.86 37.03
CA MET A 1 39.80 21.71 36.11
C MET A 1 38.45 21.68 35.39
N ILE A 2 38.40 22.00 34.10
CA ILE A 2 37.16 22.02 33.31
C ILE A 2 37.04 20.69 32.57
N ARG A 3 36.00 19.91 32.87
CA ARG A 3 35.65 18.69 32.13
C ARG A 3 34.84 19.07 30.90
N VAL A 4 35.46 18.99 29.73
CA VAL A 4 34.76 19.04 28.44
C VAL A 4 34.17 17.66 28.19
N LEU A 5 32.85 17.53 28.32
CA LEU A 5 32.10 16.36 27.89
C LEU A 5 31.91 16.43 26.37
N LEU A 6 32.71 15.67 25.62
CA LEU A 6 32.45 15.41 24.20
C LEU A 6 31.22 14.51 24.07
N PHE A 7 30.10 15.11 23.69
CA PHE A 7 28.96 14.36 23.15
C PHE A 7 29.29 13.94 21.72
N SER A 8 29.77 12.70 21.55
CA SER A 8 29.83 12.05 20.24
C SER A 8 28.40 11.77 19.78
N GLY A 9 27.89 12.63 18.90
CA GLY A 9 26.60 12.44 18.25
C GLY A 9 26.60 11.16 17.41
N LEU A 10 25.84 10.16 17.85
CA LEU A 10 25.52 8.97 17.08
C LEU A 10 24.60 9.40 15.93
N VAL A 11 25.16 9.67 14.75
CA VAL A 11 24.38 9.83 13.53
C VAL A 11 23.79 8.46 13.21
N LEU A 12 22.54 8.22 13.62
CA LEU A 12 21.76 7.11 13.08
C LEU A 12 21.64 7.35 11.57
N ALA A 13 22.45 6.66 10.79
CA ALA A 13 22.27 6.54 9.36
C ALA A 13 20.87 5.96 9.13
N ALA A 14 19.93 6.81 8.72
CA ALA A 14 18.63 6.40 8.23
C ALA A 14 18.86 5.56 6.97
N GLY A 15 19.08 4.26 7.16
CA GLY A 15 19.32 3.33 6.06
C GLY A 15 18.17 3.41 5.07
N PHE A 16 18.50 3.50 3.78
CA PHE A 16 17.51 3.45 2.72
C PHE A 16 16.70 2.18 2.87
N ALA A 17 15.39 2.32 3.08
CA ALA A 17 14.53 1.15 3.19
C ALA A 17 14.64 0.34 1.88
N PRO A 18 14.85 -0.98 1.96
CA PRO A 18 15.11 -1.80 0.78
C PRO A 18 13.91 -1.71 -0.17
N LEU A 19 14.14 -1.68 -1.49
CA LEU A 19 13.06 -1.63 -2.49
C LEU A 19 12.26 -2.94 -2.61
N THR A 20 12.81 -4.03 -2.07
CA THR A 20 12.27 -5.37 -2.21
C THR A 20 12.01 -6.02 -0.85
N THR A 21 11.11 -7.01 -0.82
CA THR A 21 10.74 -7.77 0.39
C THR A 21 10.58 -9.26 0.08
N ASP A 22 10.77 -10.11 1.09
CA ASP A 22 10.43 -11.54 1.01
C ASP A 22 8.93 -11.82 1.23
N GLY A 23 8.16 -10.79 1.56
CA GLY A 23 6.71 -10.85 1.75
C GLY A 23 6.28 -11.40 3.11
N LYS A 24 7.18 -11.73 4.05
CA LYS A 24 6.77 -12.26 5.36
C LYS A 24 5.91 -11.27 6.15
N ALA A 25 6.26 -9.99 6.10
CA ALA A 25 5.54 -8.93 6.81
C ALA A 25 4.17 -8.59 6.18
N SER A 26 3.89 -9.05 4.96
CA SER A 26 2.62 -8.77 4.29
C SER A 26 1.50 -9.71 4.75
N GLY A 27 1.77 -10.67 5.64
CA GLY A 27 0.75 -11.61 6.15
C GLY A 27 0.30 -12.65 5.14
N LEU A 28 0.95 -12.74 3.97
CA LEU A 28 0.71 -13.79 2.98
C LEU A 28 1.22 -15.14 3.49
N SER A 29 0.45 -16.20 3.25
CA SER A 29 0.89 -17.57 3.50
C SER A 29 2.03 -17.99 2.57
N ALA A 30 2.81 -19.00 2.96
CA ALA A 30 3.87 -19.55 2.12
C ALA A 30 3.36 -20.02 0.74
N LYS A 31 2.15 -20.59 0.69
CA LYS A 31 1.50 -21.00 -0.56
C LYS A 31 1.19 -19.81 -1.46
N GLN A 32 0.63 -18.72 -0.91
CA GLN A 32 0.35 -17.50 -1.67
C GLN A 32 1.63 -16.85 -2.20
N LEU A 33 2.67 -16.75 -1.35
CA LEU A 33 3.98 -16.23 -1.77
C LEU A 33 4.59 -17.08 -2.89
N ALA A 34 4.49 -18.41 -2.81
CA ALA A 34 4.97 -19.29 -3.86
C ALA A 34 4.19 -19.11 -5.17
N THR A 35 2.87 -18.93 -5.12
CA THR A 35 2.05 -18.63 -6.31
C THR A 35 2.44 -17.30 -6.94
N LEU A 36 2.57 -16.23 -6.15
CA LEU A 36 2.93 -14.90 -6.65
C LEU A 36 4.33 -14.87 -7.25
N ARG A 37 5.29 -15.59 -6.69
CA ARG A 37 6.63 -15.71 -7.28
C ARG A 37 6.63 -16.44 -8.61
N LYS A 38 5.64 -17.31 -8.86
CA LYS A 38 5.50 -18.05 -10.12
C LYS A 38 4.74 -17.27 -11.19
N SER A 39 3.98 -16.21 -10.84
CA SER A 39 3.10 -15.51 -11.78
C SER A 39 3.83 -14.65 -12.83
N LYS A 40 5.17 -14.59 -12.80
CA LYS A 40 6.03 -13.73 -13.66
C LYS A 40 5.75 -12.22 -13.56
N PHE A 41 4.67 -11.80 -12.90
CA PHE A 41 4.33 -10.42 -12.65
C PHE A 41 5.18 -9.83 -11.54
N LYS A 42 5.53 -8.55 -11.70
CA LYS A 42 6.10 -7.80 -10.59
C LYS A 42 4.96 -7.33 -9.71
N VAL A 43 4.84 -7.94 -8.53
CA VAL A 43 3.80 -7.58 -7.57
C VAL A 43 4.37 -6.74 -6.44
N VAL A 44 3.56 -5.81 -5.99
CA VAL A 44 3.82 -4.97 -4.84
C VAL A 44 3.07 -5.53 -3.63
N VAL A 45 3.75 -5.61 -2.49
CA VAL A 45 3.13 -6.00 -1.22
C VAL A 45 3.54 -5.03 -0.10
N PRO A 46 2.69 -4.78 0.89
CA PRO A 46 3.04 -3.94 2.03
C PRO A 46 4.00 -4.68 2.97
N THR A 47 4.93 -3.92 3.58
CA THR A 47 5.77 -4.41 4.69
C THR A 47 5.28 -3.94 6.06
N TYR A 48 4.25 -3.11 6.09
CA TYR A 48 3.50 -2.74 7.27
C TYR A 48 2.03 -3.15 7.08
N VAL A 49 1.58 -4.07 7.92
CA VAL A 49 0.17 -4.44 8.05
C VAL A 49 -0.30 -3.99 9.43
N PRO A 50 -1.30 -3.11 9.54
CA PRO A 50 -1.77 -2.63 10.84
C PRO A 50 -2.27 -3.78 11.73
N ALA A 51 -2.17 -3.61 13.05
CA ALA A 51 -2.57 -4.64 13.99
C ALA A 51 -4.04 -5.08 13.78
N GLY A 52 -4.27 -6.39 13.83
CA GLY A 52 -5.61 -6.99 13.66
C GLY A 52 -6.05 -7.17 12.21
N PHE A 53 -5.34 -6.62 11.24
CA PHE A 53 -5.59 -6.90 9.82
C PHE A 53 -4.97 -8.23 9.42
N LYS A 54 -5.68 -8.98 8.57
CA LYS A 54 -5.22 -10.22 7.94
C LYS A 54 -5.57 -10.18 6.46
N VAL A 55 -4.81 -10.92 5.65
CA VAL A 55 -5.15 -11.13 4.24
C VAL A 55 -6.52 -11.80 4.17
N ASP A 56 -7.44 -11.16 3.47
CA ASP A 56 -8.80 -11.65 3.20
C ASP A 56 -8.86 -12.34 1.84
N SER A 57 -8.33 -11.67 0.81
CA SER A 57 -8.34 -12.18 -0.56
C SER A 57 -7.07 -11.80 -1.32
N VAL A 58 -6.71 -12.65 -2.27
CA VAL A 58 -5.65 -12.41 -3.25
C VAL A 58 -6.26 -12.68 -4.61
N GLY A 59 -6.54 -11.62 -5.36
CA GLY A 59 -7.00 -11.69 -6.73
C GLY A 59 -5.82 -11.50 -7.68
N PHE A 60 -5.70 -12.36 -8.68
CA PHE A 60 -4.81 -12.10 -9.81
C PHE A 60 -5.50 -12.59 -11.08
N THR A 61 -5.42 -11.77 -12.14
CA THR A 61 -5.84 -12.17 -13.47
C THR A 61 -4.60 -12.60 -14.22
N ASP A 62 -4.38 -13.92 -14.29
CA ASP A 62 -3.37 -14.51 -15.17
C ASP A 62 -3.94 -14.60 -16.57
N THR A 63 -3.47 -13.70 -17.42
CA THR A 63 -3.97 -13.50 -18.78
C THR A 63 -2.78 -13.52 -19.72
N LYS A 64 -2.98 -14.16 -20.87
CA LYS A 64 -2.01 -14.11 -21.97
C LYS A 64 -1.96 -12.73 -22.62
N VAL A 65 -2.94 -11.88 -22.34
CA VAL A 65 -3.09 -10.53 -22.86
C VAL A 65 -2.50 -9.56 -21.82
N PRO A 66 -1.30 -9.03 -22.04
CA PRO A 66 -0.57 -8.33 -20.97
C PRO A 66 -1.29 -7.08 -20.43
N VAL A 67 -2.16 -6.44 -21.24
CA VAL A 67 -2.96 -5.27 -20.83
C VAL A 67 -4.10 -5.59 -19.85
N GLU A 68 -4.48 -6.86 -19.71
CA GLU A 68 -5.53 -7.29 -18.79
C GLU A 68 -4.98 -7.74 -17.43
N ALA A 69 -3.65 -7.78 -17.26
CA ALA A 69 -3.04 -8.28 -16.05
C ALA A 69 -3.32 -7.32 -14.88
N SER A 70 -3.93 -7.87 -13.83
CA SER A 70 -4.24 -7.14 -12.60
C SER A 70 -3.98 -8.00 -11.38
N PHE A 71 -3.73 -7.32 -10.26
CA PHE A 71 -3.47 -7.92 -8.96
C PHE A 71 -4.20 -7.11 -7.90
N ALA A 72 -4.86 -7.78 -6.96
CA ALA A 72 -5.51 -7.16 -5.83
C ALA A 72 -5.21 -7.97 -4.57
N LEU A 73 -4.77 -7.28 -3.52
CA LEU A 73 -4.50 -7.86 -2.21
C LEU A 73 -5.29 -7.10 -1.16
N THR A 74 -6.35 -7.73 -0.67
CA THR A 74 -7.26 -7.12 0.30
C THR A 74 -7.00 -7.66 1.71
N TYR A 75 -7.01 -6.75 2.66
CA TYR A 75 -6.85 -7.02 4.08
C TYR A 75 -8.09 -6.59 4.84
N LYS A 76 -8.53 -7.40 5.81
CA LYS A 76 -9.65 -7.07 6.69
C LYS A 76 -9.28 -7.19 8.15
N ASN A 77 -9.86 -6.30 8.96
CA ASN A 77 -9.86 -6.39 10.41
C ASN A 77 -11.22 -6.91 10.88
N ALA A 78 -11.28 -8.15 11.34
CA ALA A 78 -12.53 -8.80 11.71
C ALA A 78 -13.30 -8.08 12.84
N LYS A 79 -12.59 -7.37 13.73
CA LYS A 79 -13.15 -6.67 14.89
C LYS A 79 -13.74 -5.32 14.50
N THR A 80 -13.00 -4.51 13.74
CA THR A 80 -13.44 -3.16 13.38
C THR A 80 -14.19 -3.10 12.06
N LYS A 81 -14.20 -4.19 11.28
CA LYS A 81 -14.69 -4.26 9.89
C LYS A 81 -13.95 -3.33 8.92
N ALA A 82 -12.85 -2.72 9.36
CA ALA A 82 -11.99 -1.92 8.51
C ALA A 82 -11.27 -2.80 7.50
N GLU A 83 -11.01 -2.25 6.32
CA GLU A 83 -10.34 -2.94 5.23
C GLU A 83 -9.44 -2.00 4.44
N PHE A 84 -8.42 -2.58 3.80
CA PHE A 84 -7.63 -1.88 2.81
C PHE A 84 -7.19 -2.84 1.71
N THR A 85 -6.96 -2.29 0.52
CA THR A 85 -6.54 -3.04 -0.65
C THR A 85 -5.30 -2.40 -1.24
N VAL A 86 -4.33 -3.23 -1.61
CA VAL A 86 -3.24 -2.87 -2.52
C VAL A 86 -3.60 -3.43 -3.88
N GLN A 87 -3.64 -2.59 -4.89
CA GLN A 87 -4.06 -2.99 -6.24
C GLN A 87 -3.01 -2.61 -7.26
N MET A 88 -2.85 -3.44 -8.28
CA MET A 88 -2.06 -3.17 -9.46
C MET A 88 -2.86 -3.50 -10.72
N ALA A 89 -2.69 -2.70 -11.77
CA ALA A 89 -3.35 -2.89 -13.05
C ALA A 89 -2.44 -2.49 -14.22
N SER A 90 -2.64 -3.12 -15.37
CA SER A 90 -1.85 -2.87 -16.58
C SER A 90 -2.40 -1.71 -17.40
N ASP A 91 -3.70 -1.45 -17.26
CA ASP A 91 -4.36 -0.25 -17.72
C ASP A 91 -4.90 0.52 -16.51
N GLY A 92 -5.01 1.84 -16.64
CA GLY A 92 -5.57 2.68 -15.60
C GLY A 92 -7.03 2.31 -15.37
N LEU A 93 -7.32 1.67 -14.23
CA LEU A 93 -8.70 1.55 -13.77
C LEU A 93 -9.14 2.95 -13.31
N GLY A 94 -10.43 3.28 -13.41
CA GLY A 94 -10.93 4.58 -12.92
C GLY A 94 -10.50 4.84 -11.46
N ASP A 95 -10.37 6.12 -11.10
CA ASP A 95 -9.97 6.48 -9.74
C ASP A 95 -11.01 5.95 -8.72
N PRO A 96 -10.56 5.43 -7.56
CA PRO A 96 -11.47 5.13 -6.48
C PRO A 96 -12.25 6.39 -6.07
N ILE A 97 -13.55 6.23 -5.85
CA ILE A 97 -14.42 7.27 -5.32
C ILE A 97 -14.69 6.91 -3.87
N PHE A 98 -14.56 7.86 -2.95
CA PHE A 98 -15.03 7.65 -1.60
C PHE A 98 -16.55 7.53 -1.63
N THR A 99 -17.04 6.33 -1.33
CA THR A 99 -18.47 6.05 -1.24
C THR A 99 -18.81 5.76 0.21
N LEU A 100 -19.82 6.45 0.74
CA LEU A 100 -20.40 6.18 2.06
C LEU A 100 -21.24 4.90 2.06
N ASP A 101 -21.62 4.41 3.24
CA ASP A 101 -22.45 3.20 3.35
C ASP A 101 -23.86 3.36 2.76
N ASN A 102 -24.36 4.58 2.61
CA ASN A 102 -25.63 4.89 1.95
C ASN A 102 -25.50 4.99 0.41
N GLY A 103 -24.29 4.83 -0.15
CA GLY A 103 -24.04 4.93 -1.58
C GLY A 103 -23.63 6.32 -2.08
N ASP A 104 -23.60 7.34 -1.21
CA ASP A 104 -23.24 8.69 -1.62
C ASP A 104 -21.74 8.81 -1.89
N ALA A 105 -21.39 9.43 -3.01
CA ALA A 105 -20.02 9.85 -3.30
C ALA A 105 -19.66 11.10 -2.49
N VAL A 106 -18.44 11.14 -1.94
CA VAL A 106 -17.93 12.26 -1.14
C VAL A 106 -16.52 12.65 -1.55
N ASP A 107 -16.21 13.93 -1.42
CA ASP A 107 -14.87 14.46 -1.70
C ASP A 107 -13.90 14.25 -0.54
N ALA A 108 -12.60 14.23 -0.85
CA ALA A 108 -11.55 14.21 0.16
C ALA A 108 -11.68 15.42 1.11
N THR A 109 -11.56 15.15 2.40
CA THR A 109 -11.53 16.19 3.45
C THR A 109 -10.14 16.79 3.66
N SER A 110 -9.09 16.04 3.30
CA SER A 110 -7.70 16.47 3.39
C SER A 110 -6.80 15.62 2.49
N VAL A 111 -5.56 16.08 2.28
CA VAL A 111 -4.52 15.35 1.55
C VAL A 111 -3.25 15.28 2.39
N LEU A 112 -2.69 14.09 2.55
CA LEU A 112 -1.39 13.86 3.19
C LEU A 112 -0.33 13.59 2.12
N LYS A 113 0.91 14.02 2.35
CA LYS A 113 2.04 13.68 1.49
C LYS A 113 2.73 12.42 2.00
N ALA A 114 2.92 11.44 1.13
CA ALA A 114 3.63 10.20 1.41
C ALA A 114 4.85 10.04 0.50
N LYS A 115 5.87 9.32 0.96
CA LYS A 115 7.01 8.94 0.12
C LYS A 115 7.20 7.42 0.12
N SER A 116 6.71 6.76 -0.92
CA SER A 116 6.90 5.34 -1.12
C SER A 116 8.19 5.06 -1.88
N PRO A 117 9.02 4.09 -1.47
CA PRO A 117 10.20 3.70 -2.23
C PRO A 117 9.89 3.16 -3.64
N ILE A 118 8.67 2.68 -3.87
CA ILE A 118 8.27 2.15 -5.18
C ILE A 118 7.40 3.12 -6.01
N LEU A 119 6.60 3.98 -5.37
CA LEU A 119 5.70 4.92 -6.05
C LEU A 119 6.29 6.33 -6.15
N GLY A 120 7.34 6.65 -5.37
CA GLY A 120 7.86 8.01 -5.25
C GLY A 120 7.04 8.85 -4.27
N ALA A 121 6.98 10.16 -4.55
CA ALA A 121 6.10 11.07 -3.80
C ALA A 121 4.65 10.87 -4.26
N VAL A 122 3.74 10.71 -3.30
CA VAL A 122 2.33 10.38 -3.55
C VAL A 122 1.45 11.22 -2.65
N ASP A 123 0.33 11.67 -3.21
CA ASP A 123 -0.74 12.30 -2.45
C ASP A 123 -1.70 11.22 -1.95
N VAL A 124 -1.95 11.25 -0.65
CA VAL A 124 -2.92 10.36 0.02
C VAL A 124 -4.13 11.20 0.35
N GLU A 125 -5.18 11.03 -0.44
CA GLU A 125 -6.47 11.64 -0.19
C GLU A 125 -7.13 10.95 0.99
N VAL A 126 -7.77 11.73 1.86
CA VAL A 126 -8.36 11.25 3.11
C VAL A 126 -9.75 11.83 3.26
N TYR A 127 -10.73 10.95 3.48
CA TYR A 127 -12.03 11.30 3.98
C TYR A 127 -12.13 11.00 5.47
N ALA A 128 -12.46 12.01 6.28
CA ALA A 128 -12.67 11.84 7.71
C ALA A 128 -13.86 12.70 8.18
N LYS A 129 -14.99 12.06 8.49
CA LYS A 129 -16.17 12.73 9.05
C LYS A 129 -16.89 11.84 10.05
N GLY A 130 -16.97 12.28 11.31
CA GLY A 130 -17.55 11.48 12.38
C GLY A 130 -16.77 10.18 12.58
N ARG A 131 -17.43 9.03 12.35
CA ARG A 131 -16.79 7.70 12.43
C ARG A 131 -16.24 7.21 11.10
N GLU A 132 -16.62 7.85 10.00
CA GLU A 132 -16.18 7.49 8.66
C GLU A 132 -14.73 7.91 8.45
N LYS A 133 -13.92 6.95 8.01
CA LYS A 133 -12.49 7.12 7.74
C LYS A 133 -12.13 6.34 6.49
N MET A 134 -11.64 7.03 5.48
CA MET A 134 -11.18 6.40 4.24
C MET A 134 -9.91 7.07 3.78
N PHE A 135 -9.09 6.31 3.05
CA PHE A 135 -7.93 6.85 2.35
C PHE A 135 -7.82 6.22 0.97
N GLN A 136 -7.19 6.94 0.06
CA GLN A 136 -6.76 6.43 -1.22
C GLN A 136 -5.51 7.18 -1.70
N CYS A 137 -4.74 6.56 -2.57
CA CYS A 137 -3.86 7.29 -3.48
C CYS A 137 -4.30 7.04 -4.91
N THR A 138 -4.05 8.02 -5.78
CA THR A 138 -4.23 7.85 -7.22
C THR A 138 -3.35 6.73 -7.77
N TRP A 139 -3.67 6.27 -8.97
CA TRP A 139 -2.86 5.30 -9.70
C TRP A 139 -1.49 5.87 -10.01
N MET A 140 -0.46 5.21 -9.50
CA MET A 140 0.94 5.60 -9.71
C MET A 140 1.58 4.66 -10.72
N GLU A 141 2.04 5.22 -11.84
CA GLU A 141 2.78 4.47 -12.86
C GLU A 141 4.20 4.11 -12.37
N HIS A 142 4.59 2.86 -12.56
CA HIS A 142 5.93 2.39 -12.31
C HIS A 142 6.85 2.65 -13.50
N LYS A 143 7.96 3.35 -13.25
CA LYS A 143 8.97 3.67 -14.29
C LYS A 143 9.63 2.45 -14.96
N ASN A 144 9.49 1.27 -14.39
CA ASN A 144 10.19 0.06 -14.85
C ASN A 144 9.48 -0.67 -16.01
N ARG A 145 8.37 -0.11 -16.55
CA ARG A 145 7.57 -0.66 -17.66
C ARG A 145 7.17 -2.15 -17.49
N SER A 146 7.23 -2.68 -16.26
CA SER A 146 6.76 -4.03 -15.98
C SER A 146 5.25 -4.04 -15.85
N LEU A 147 4.62 -5.15 -16.23
CA LEU A 147 3.19 -5.34 -16.02
C LEU A 147 2.94 -6.10 -14.71
N PRO A 148 1.90 -5.74 -13.95
CA PRO A 148 1.05 -4.55 -14.13
C PRO A 148 1.79 -3.23 -13.86
N GLN A 149 1.45 -2.17 -14.60
CA GLN A 149 2.22 -0.91 -14.67
C GLN A 149 1.82 0.12 -13.63
N PHE A 150 0.58 0.10 -13.18
CA PHE A 150 0.06 1.05 -12.20
C PHE A 150 -0.13 0.34 -10.87
N ALA A 151 0.08 1.06 -9.77
CA ALA A 151 -0.28 0.61 -8.43
C ALA A 151 -0.97 1.70 -7.63
N MET A 152 -1.84 1.26 -6.73
CA MET A 152 -2.52 2.12 -5.78
C MET A 152 -2.77 1.37 -4.47
N ALA A 153 -3.15 2.12 -3.43
CA ALA A 153 -3.72 1.56 -2.22
C ALA A 153 -4.86 2.44 -1.71
N TYR A 154 -5.91 1.80 -1.21
CA TYR A 154 -7.08 2.47 -0.66
C TYR A 154 -7.66 1.66 0.49
N GLY A 155 -8.49 2.28 1.32
CA GLY A 155 -9.13 1.58 2.43
C GLY A 155 -10.28 2.34 3.08
N ARG A 156 -11.10 1.58 3.80
CA ARG A 156 -12.29 2.03 4.53
C ARG A 156 -12.19 1.61 5.99
N GLY A 157 -12.64 2.47 6.91
CA GLY A 157 -12.47 2.29 8.35
C GLY A 157 -11.01 2.46 8.81
N VAL A 158 -10.14 3.01 7.95
CA VAL A 158 -8.71 3.22 8.19
C VAL A 158 -8.42 4.71 8.16
N ASP A 159 -7.76 5.24 9.20
CA ASP A 159 -7.39 6.65 9.24
C ASP A 159 -6.27 6.98 8.24
N GLY A 160 -6.19 8.24 7.83
CA GLY A 160 -5.21 8.71 6.84
C GLY A 160 -3.75 8.49 7.23
N ALA A 161 -3.40 8.57 8.53
CA ALA A 161 -2.02 8.35 8.97
C ALA A 161 -1.62 6.88 8.86
N THR A 162 -2.54 5.97 9.16
CA THR A 162 -2.39 4.54 8.93
C THR A 162 -2.32 4.22 7.43
N GLY A 163 -3.18 4.83 6.61
CA GLY A 163 -3.15 4.72 5.15
C GLY A 163 -1.82 5.17 4.55
N LYS A 164 -1.30 6.32 5.00
CA LYS A 164 0.04 6.81 4.66
C LYS A 164 1.13 5.79 4.96
N LYS A 165 1.13 5.20 6.17
CA LYS A 165 2.12 4.17 6.55
C LYS A 165 2.04 2.92 5.66
N ILE A 166 0.83 2.49 5.27
CA ILE A 166 0.64 1.36 4.35
C ILE A 166 1.33 1.68 3.01
N ILE A 167 1.05 2.85 2.42
CA ILE A 167 1.61 3.29 1.13
C ILE A 167 3.14 3.41 1.18
N GLU A 168 3.69 3.98 2.26
CA GLU A 168 5.15 4.12 2.45
C GLU A 168 5.84 2.77 2.67
N SER A 169 5.10 1.75 3.08
CA SER A 169 5.61 0.39 3.31
C SER A 169 5.62 -0.51 2.08
N LEU A 170 5.04 -0.06 0.96
CA LEU A 170 4.93 -0.89 -0.24
C LEU A 170 6.30 -1.22 -0.83
N ARG A 171 6.53 -2.49 -1.16
CA ARG A 171 7.79 -3.02 -1.70
C ARG A 171 7.53 -4.03 -2.82
N TRP A 172 8.50 -4.17 -3.71
CA TRP A 172 8.49 -5.25 -4.70
C TRP A 172 8.69 -6.60 -4.02
N LEU A 173 7.83 -7.57 -4.32
CA LEU A 173 8.05 -8.94 -3.89
C LEU A 173 9.25 -9.54 -4.66
N LYS A 174 10.17 -10.17 -3.93
CA LYS A 174 11.28 -10.95 -4.50
C LYS A 174 10.81 -12.30 -5.04
#